data_AF-A0A972VFP2-F1
#
_entry.id   AF-A0A972VFP2-F1
#
_cell.length_a   1.000
_cell.length_b   1.000
_cell.length_c   1.000
_cell.angle_alpha   90.00
_cell.angle_beta   90.00
_cell.angle_gamma   90.00
#
_symmetry.space_group_name_H-M   'P 1'
#
loop_
_entity.id
_entity.type
_entity.pdbx_description
1 polymer ?
#
loop_
_entity_poly.entity_id
_entity_poly.type
_entity_poly.pdbx_seq_one_letter_code
_entity_poly.pdbx_strand_id
1 'polypeptide(L)'
;MGWGRTLFLGDIGNRLDIEDTEHDIQQLKRKIAGEQNSKASQDRIIKQLVNENAQVKLYLASIVRLMLSKGSITKQELEIMVDAIDAEDGISDGMFHGDIV
;
A
#
# COMPACT_ATOMS: atom_id res chain seq x y z
N MET A 1 1.87 63.30 9.47
CA MET A 1 0.84 62.67 8.63
C MET A 1 1.53 61.96 7.47
N GLY A 2 1.71 60.63 7.60
CA GLY A 2 2.54 59.83 6.70
C GLY A 2 1.78 59.35 5.48
N TRP A 3 1.56 60.21 4.49
CA TRP A 3 0.98 59.83 3.20
C TRP A 3 1.86 58.83 2.43
N GLY A 4 3.17 58.82 2.70
CA GLY A 4 4.10 57.82 2.15
C GLY A 4 3.91 56.41 2.73
N ARG A 5 3.35 56.23 3.93
CA ARG A 5 3.04 54.90 4.45
C ARG A 5 1.85 54.28 3.70
N THR A 6 0.80 55.04 3.41
CA THR A 6 -0.40 54.49 2.76
C THR A 6 -0.20 54.24 1.25
N LEU A 7 0.58 55.08 0.55
CA LEU A 7 0.88 54.89 -0.87
C LEU A 7 1.92 53.79 -1.14
N PHE A 8 2.93 53.63 -0.28
CA PHE A 8 3.93 52.56 -0.43
C PHE A 8 3.49 51.22 0.16
N LEU A 9 2.54 51.16 1.12
CA LEU A 9 2.08 49.90 1.73
C LEU A 9 0.85 49.29 1.05
N GLY A 10 0.14 50.02 0.20
CA GLY A 10 -1.06 49.52 -0.47
C GLY A 10 -0.75 48.70 -1.72
N ASP A 11 -0.10 49.33 -2.71
CA ASP A 11 0.05 48.72 -4.04
C ASP A 11 1.28 47.80 -4.13
N ILE A 12 2.39 48.17 -3.49
CA ILE A 12 3.57 47.32 -3.35
C ILE A 12 3.32 46.21 -2.32
N GLY A 13 2.61 46.52 -1.22
CA GLY A 13 2.24 45.54 -0.20
C GLY A 13 1.31 44.45 -0.75
N ASN A 14 0.25 44.83 -1.47
CA ASN A 14 -0.61 43.86 -2.15
C ASN A 14 0.16 43.03 -3.19
N ARG A 15 1.08 43.63 -3.94
CA ARG A 15 1.85 42.90 -4.95
C ARG A 15 2.82 41.89 -4.34
N LEU A 16 3.47 42.23 -3.22
CA LEU A 16 4.30 41.32 -2.44
C LEU A 16 3.46 40.19 -1.81
N ASP A 17 2.31 40.52 -1.24
CA ASP A 17 1.39 39.54 -0.62
C ASP A 17 0.81 38.57 -1.68
N ILE A 18 0.55 39.06 -2.90
CA ILE A 18 0.15 38.23 -4.04
C ILE A 18 1.30 37.30 -4.47
N GLU A 19 2.53 37.81 -4.59
CA GLU A 19 3.69 36.99 -4.98
C GLU A 19 3.99 35.89 -3.94
N ASP A 20 3.89 36.20 -2.65
CA ASP A 20 4.06 35.23 -1.56
C ASP A 20 2.93 34.18 -1.58
N THR A 21 1.68 34.62 -1.79
CA THR A 21 0.54 33.71 -1.91
C THR A 21 0.67 32.79 -3.13
N GLU A 22 1.14 33.32 -4.26
CA GLU A 22 1.42 32.52 -5.46
C GLU A 22 2.53 31.50 -5.20
N HIS A 23 3.58 31.87 -4.47
CA HIS A 23 4.65 30.98 -4.08
C HIS A 23 4.13 29.83 -3.20
N ASP A 24 3.32 30.14 -2.20
CA ASP A 24 2.70 29.16 -1.30
C ASP A 24 1.77 28.20 -2.06
N ILE A 25 0.95 28.73 -2.98
CA ILE A 25 0.09 27.90 -3.85
C ILE A 25 0.95 26.98 -4.72
N GLN A 26 2.07 27.46 -5.27
CA GLN A 26 2.99 26.63 -6.05
C GLN A 26 3.63 25.53 -5.20
N GLN A 27 4.05 25.83 -3.97
CA GLN A 27 4.58 24.83 -3.05
C GLN A 27 3.51 23.78 -2.68
N LEU A 28 2.27 24.21 -2.41
CA LEU A 28 1.18 23.30 -2.08
C LEU A 28 0.86 22.36 -3.24
N LYS A 29 0.79 22.90 -4.46
CA LYS A 29 0.58 22.10 -5.69
C LYS A 29 1.69 21.06 -5.89
N ARG A 30 2.95 21.42 -5.64
CA ARG A 30 4.09 20.48 -5.73
C ARG A 30 4.01 19.38 -4.68
N LYS A 31 3.64 19.71 -3.43
CA LYS A 31 3.44 18.72 -2.36
C LYS A 31 2.31 17.74 -2.71
N ILE A 32 1.16 18.25 -3.13
CA ILE A 32 0.02 17.41 -3.54
C ILE A 32 0.39 16.50 -4.72
N ALA A 33 1.05 17.03 -5.75
CA ALA A 33 1.49 16.24 -6.89
C ALA A 33 2.49 15.13 -6.50
N GLY A 34 3.43 15.44 -5.58
CA GLY A 34 4.39 14.46 -5.04
C GLY A 34 3.70 13.34 -4.26
N GLU A 35 2.75 13.68 -3.39
CA GLU A 35 1.98 12.71 -2.60
C GLU A 35 1.08 11.83 -3.49
N GLN A 36 0.43 12.40 -4.50
CA GLN A 36 -0.39 11.65 -5.45
C GLN A 36 0.44 10.63 -6.24
N ASN A 37 1.63 11.03 -6.71
CA ASN A 37 2.54 10.12 -7.43
C ASN A 37 3.07 9.00 -6.52
N SER A 38 3.37 9.30 -5.26
CA SER A 38 3.81 8.30 -4.28
C SER A 38 2.70 7.27 -3.98
N LYS A 39 1.46 7.73 -3.76
CA LYS A 39 0.30 6.86 -3.55
C LYS A 39 0.00 5.96 -4.75
N ALA A 40 0.02 6.52 -5.97
CA ALA A 40 -0.19 5.73 -7.19
C ALA A 40 0.87 4.63 -7.38
N SER A 41 2.12 4.91 -6.99
CA SER A 41 3.21 3.92 -7.01
C SER A 41 2.98 2.81 -5.97
N GLN A 42 2.60 3.19 -4.74
CA GLN A 42 2.30 2.24 -3.67
C GLN A 42 1.12 1.32 -4.03
N ASP A 43 0.03 1.87 -4.55
CA ASP A 43 -1.13 1.08 -4.99
C ASP A 43 -0.78 0.07 -6.08
N ARG A 44 0.12 0.45 -6.99
CA ARG A 44 0.62 -0.44 -8.03
C ARG A 44 1.42 -1.61 -7.43
N ILE A 45 2.31 -1.31 -6.50
CA ILE A 45 3.12 -2.34 -5.80
C ILE A 45 2.21 -3.28 -5.01
N ILE A 46 1.24 -2.75 -4.27
CA ILE A 46 0.29 -3.56 -3.50
C ILE A 46 -0.50 -4.49 -4.43
N LYS A 47 -1.04 -3.97 -5.53
CA LYS A 47 -1.76 -4.80 -6.51
C LYS A 47 -0.88 -5.89 -7.12
N GLN A 48 0.38 -5.58 -7.40
CA GLN A 48 1.34 -6.56 -7.89
C GLN A 48 1.59 -7.65 -6.83
N LEU A 49 1.89 -7.27 -5.59
CA LEU A 49 2.11 -8.22 -4.49
C LEU A 49 0.88 -9.10 -4.22
N VAL A 50 -0.33 -8.55 -4.29
CA VAL A 50 -1.57 -9.31 -4.15
C VAL A 50 -1.70 -10.36 -5.27
N ASN A 51 -1.42 -9.98 -6.51
CA ASN A 51 -1.45 -10.91 -7.63
C ASN A 51 -0.38 -12.00 -7.53
N GLU A 52 0.85 -11.63 -7.16
CA GLU A 52 1.94 -12.59 -6.95
C GLU A 52 1.61 -13.57 -5.83
N ASN A 53 1.06 -13.09 -4.70
CA ASN A 53 0.63 -13.94 -3.60
C ASN A 53 -0.49 -14.91 -4.03
N ALA A 54 -1.47 -14.44 -4.81
CA ALA A 54 -2.52 -15.29 -5.36
C ALA A 54 -1.97 -16.40 -6.28
N GLN A 55 -0.99 -16.07 -7.13
CA GLN A 55 -0.33 -17.05 -8.00
C GLN A 55 0.45 -18.09 -7.19
N VAL A 56 1.21 -17.65 -6.17
CA VAL A 56 1.94 -18.55 -5.27
C VAL A 56 0.99 -19.50 -4.55
N LYS A 57 -0.13 -19.00 -4.02
CA LYS A 57 -1.17 -19.84 -3.39
C LYS A 57 -1.73 -20.88 -4.37
N LEU A 58 -1.97 -20.50 -5.63
CA LEU A 58 -2.47 -21.40 -6.66
C LEU A 58 -1.44 -22.49 -7.01
N TYR A 59 -0.16 -22.12 -7.15
CA TYR A 59 0.91 -23.10 -7.39
C TYR A 59 1.06 -24.07 -6.23
N LEU A 60 1.04 -23.56 -4.99
CA LEU A 60 1.12 -24.41 -3.80
C LEU A 60 -0.05 -25.39 -3.74
N ALA A 61 -1.29 -24.92 -3.91
CA ALA A 61 -2.46 -25.78 -3.93
C ALA A 61 -2.38 -26.86 -5.03
N SER A 62 -1.87 -26.48 -6.21
CA SER A 62 -1.68 -27.42 -7.32
C SER A 62 -0.64 -28.50 -7.01
N ILE A 63 0.47 -28.13 -6.38
CA ILE A 63 1.52 -29.08 -5.95
C ILE A 63 0.98 -30.02 -4.88
N VAL A 64 0.30 -29.49 -3.84
CA VAL A 64 -0.28 -30.31 -2.77
C VAL A 64 -1.27 -31.32 -3.33
N ARG A 65 -2.18 -30.89 -4.23
CA ARG A 65 -3.09 -31.81 -4.94
C ARG A 65 -2.37 -32.88 -5.73
N LEU A 66 -1.31 -32.51 -6.45
CA LEU A 66 -0.50 -33.47 -7.20
C LEU A 66 0.14 -34.50 -6.27
N MET A 67 0.70 -34.07 -5.14
CA MET A 67 1.34 -34.94 -4.16
C MET A 67 0.35 -35.90 -3.50
N LEU A 68 -0.85 -35.42 -3.15
CA LEU A 68 -1.95 -36.26 -2.64
C LEU A 68 -2.40 -37.27 -3.69
N SER A 69 -2.59 -36.84 -4.94
CA SER A 69 -3.02 -37.73 -6.04
C SER A 69 -2.02 -38.85 -6.34
N LYS A 70 -0.72 -38.58 -6.13
CA LYS A 70 0.36 -39.56 -6.29
C LYS A 70 0.59 -40.42 -5.05
N GLY A 71 -0.10 -40.13 -3.94
CA GLY A 71 0.11 -40.79 -2.64
C GLY A 71 1.50 -40.53 -2.04
N SER A 72 2.18 -39.45 -2.45
CA SER A 72 3.49 -39.08 -1.91
C SER A 72 3.38 -38.48 -0.50
N ILE A 73 2.21 -37.93 -0.17
CA ILE A 73 1.81 -37.52 1.18
C ILE A 73 0.37 -37.96 1.41
N THR A 74 0.03 -38.25 2.66
CA THR A 74 -1.35 -38.47 3.11
C THR A 74 -2.00 -37.17 3.55
N LYS A 75 -3.33 -37.17 3.64
CA LYS A 75 -4.08 -36.01 4.15
C LYS A 75 -3.70 -35.69 5.61
N GLN A 76 -3.48 -36.73 6.41
CA GLN A 76 -3.12 -36.60 7.82
C GLN A 76 -1.73 -35.97 8.01
N GLU A 77 -0.74 -36.35 7.19
CA GLU A 77 0.59 -35.73 7.23
C GLU A 77 0.54 -34.25 6.84
N LEU A 78 -0.33 -33.89 5.88
CA LEU A 78 -0.55 -32.49 5.51
C LEU A 78 -1.20 -31.70 6.65
N GLU A 79 -2.22 -32.26 7.30
CA GLU A 79 -2.91 -31.63 8.45
C GLU A 79 -1.94 -31.36 9.60
N ILE A 80 -1.11 -32.35 9.98
CA ILE A 80 -0.08 -32.18 11.02
C ILE A 80 0.92 -31.08 10.65
N MET A 81 1.31 -30.99 9.37
CA MET A 81 2.23 -29.95 8.90
C MET A 81 1.60 -28.56 9.02
N VAL A 82 0.33 -28.40 8.63
CA VAL A 82 -0.40 -27.14 8.75
C VAL A 82 -0.52 -26.73 10.22
N ASP A 83 -0.91 -27.64 11.09
CA ASP A 83 -1.04 -27.39 12.54
C ASP A 83 0.30 -26.95 13.17
N ALA A 84 1.41 -27.52 12.73
CA ALA A 84 2.74 -27.16 13.22
C ALA A 84 3.15 -25.74 12.78
N ILE A 85 2.82 -25.34 11.55
CA ILE A 85 3.11 -23.99 11.03
C ILE A 85 2.25 -22.94 11.74
N ASP A 86 0.95 -23.20 11.90
CA ASP A 86 0.02 -22.31 12.60
C ASP A 86 0.42 -22.10 14.07
N ALA A 87 1.02 -23.12 14.70
CA ALA A 87 1.54 -23.02 16.06
C ALA A 87 2.86 -22.20 16.15
N GLU A 88 3.69 -22.24 15.11
CA GLU A 88 5.00 -21.57 15.07
C GLU A 88 4.89 -20.06 14.80
N ASP A 89 3.93 -19.64 13.97
CA ASP A 89 3.69 -18.22 13.66
C ASP A 89 3.01 -17.44 14.81
N GLY A 90 2.63 -18.11 15.91
CA GLY A 90 2.17 -17.48 17.16
C GLY A 90 0.84 -16.72 17.05
N ILE A 91 0.20 -16.76 15.89
CA ILE A 91 -1.12 -16.20 15.62
C ILE A 91 -1.96 -17.35 15.06
N SER A 92 -2.74 -18.02 15.92
CA SER A 92 -3.86 -18.85 15.45
C SER A 92 -4.92 -17.91 14.88
N ASP A 93 -4.72 -17.41 13.66
CA ASP A 93 -5.68 -16.52 13.02
C ASP A 93 -6.93 -17.26 12.54
N GLY A 94 -6.90 -18.61 12.52
CA GLY A 94 -8.01 -19.44 12.08
C GLY A 94 -8.46 -19.09 10.66
N MET A 95 -7.61 -18.42 9.86
CA MET A 95 -8.01 -17.82 8.59
C MET A 95 -8.10 -18.85 7.45
N PHE A 96 -7.67 -20.09 7.67
CA PHE A 96 -7.87 -21.16 6.72
C PHE A 96 -9.28 -21.78 6.83
N HIS A 97 -10.27 -21.07 6.26
CA HIS A 97 -11.64 -21.58 6.05
C HIS A 97 -11.84 -22.18 4.65
N GLY A 98 -10.75 -22.44 3.92
CA GLY A 98 -10.81 -22.96 2.56
C GLY A 98 -10.91 -24.47 2.53
N ASP A 99 -11.86 -25.01 1.76
CA ASP A 99 -11.92 -26.45 1.51
C ASP A 99 -10.61 -26.94 0.90
N ILE A 100 -9.95 -27.88 1.59
CA ILE A 100 -8.88 -28.69 1.06
C ILE A 100 -9.52 -29.71 0.10
N VAL A 101 -9.95 -29.23 -1.07
CA VAL A 101 -10.37 -30.07 -2.20
C VAL A 101 -9.15 -30.62 -2.89
#